data_AF-A0A941G663-F1
#
_entry.id   AF-A0A941G663-F1
#
_cell.length_a   1.000
_cell.length_b   1.000
_cell.length_c   1.000
_cell.angle_alpha   90.00
_cell.angle_beta   90.00
_cell.angle_gamma   90.00
#
_symmetry.space_group_name_H-M   'P 1'
#
loop_
_entity.id
_entity.type
_entity.pdbx_description
1 polymer ?
#
loop_
_entity_poly.entity_id
_entity_poly.type
_entity_poly.pdbx_seq_one_letter_code
_entity_poly.pdbx_strand_id
1 'polypeptide(L)'
;MTQPSATLAAILRAIPRRYRSTARPAPGAVTQPDPDSPIARLARAIEPLQAADASAQAPDGAVRDAFTDALAALIDEALRPDAGDPVFQGALLEYRHPVVREYLELRRQEAADQRQLRAAINTVAHPAKPPRLAPGAGRESLARLHAEISSGSWQQAAQTAQALLDLPQVHTDVDLASTLRAQLDAPALARLQRLDTLASDPRVRQYEAIREKQGPRSGSDEANAQGLLARQRGVAVEILAARALEALARHLDQASLSESRHGDASPGYRVVTSLRVPSALAANADRAKTEWDAVLLRRVDGNASETPLWDVCLLIEAKASVDAATTDLPRLLRGLRLLAQAEPDASYSCATQQGQVRLRGASLRALPQEMNDLADAVLYCCDAPDETWTPALNAASRMQLLSAPPSLAYAALLAAGEPADARMLEPLWQDLRQNPRWQAMLNLGATRRLARELMVHPDDLLASINA
;
A
#
# COMPACT_ATOMS: atom_id res chain seq x y z
N MET A 1 10.83 24.63 -19.53
CA MET A 1 10.11 25.22 -18.38
C MET A 1 9.65 26.61 -18.75
N THR A 2 8.38 26.97 -18.57
CA THR A 2 8.12 28.34 -18.12
C THR A 2 8.75 28.39 -16.74
N GLN A 3 9.87 29.10 -16.58
CA GLN A 3 10.58 29.10 -15.31
C GLN A 3 9.61 29.53 -14.19
N PRO A 4 9.67 28.89 -13.00
CA PRO A 4 8.99 29.44 -11.84
C PRO A 4 9.38 30.92 -11.73
N SER A 5 8.42 31.78 -11.35
CA SER A 5 8.75 33.18 -11.14
C SER A 5 9.97 33.27 -10.21
N ALA A 6 10.85 34.25 -10.41
CA ALA A 6 12.06 34.38 -9.60
C ALA A 6 11.72 34.38 -8.09
N THR A 7 10.58 34.97 -7.73
CA THR A 7 9.98 34.96 -6.39
C THR A 7 9.64 33.54 -5.91
N LEU A 8 8.91 32.74 -6.70
CA LEU A 8 8.60 31.36 -6.33
C LEU A 8 9.88 30.53 -6.13
N ALA A 9 10.84 30.66 -7.04
CA ALA A 9 12.13 29.96 -6.92
C ALA A 9 12.94 30.41 -5.70
N ALA A 10 12.86 31.69 -5.31
CA ALA A 10 13.51 32.18 -4.09
C ALA A 10 12.85 31.60 -2.83
N ILE A 11 11.52 31.60 -2.76
CA ILE A 11 10.77 31.02 -1.65
C ILE A 11 11.09 29.53 -1.51
N LEU A 12 11.00 28.74 -2.58
CA LEU A 12 11.24 27.28 -2.54
C LEU A 12 12.64 26.92 -2.03
N ARG A 13 13.65 27.76 -2.33
CA ARG A 13 15.03 27.61 -1.84
C ARG A 13 15.19 28.05 -0.38
N ALA A 14 14.38 28.99 0.10
CA ALA A 14 14.44 29.49 1.47
C ALA A 14 13.72 28.57 2.49
N ILE A 15 12.81 27.69 2.04
CA ILE A 15 12.05 26.81 2.93
C ILE A 15 12.98 25.95 3.80
N PRO A 16 12.86 26.03 5.15
CA PRO A 16 13.55 25.12 6.04
C PRO A 16 13.23 23.64 5.71
N ARG A 17 14.27 22.84 5.54
CA ARG A 17 14.15 21.42 5.17
C ARG A 17 14.40 20.52 6.38
N ARG A 18 13.58 20.67 7.43
CA ARG A 18 13.75 19.98 8.72
C ARG A 18 13.87 18.46 8.59
N TYR A 19 13.15 17.86 7.64
CA TYR A 19 13.16 16.41 7.43
C TYR A 19 14.39 15.87 6.70
N ARG A 20 15.27 16.73 6.16
CA ARG A 20 16.47 16.27 5.49
C ARG A 20 17.32 15.47 6.47
N SER A 21 17.67 14.26 6.05
CA SER A 21 18.55 13.41 6.85
C SER A 21 19.89 14.11 7.02
N THR A 22 20.18 14.58 8.23
CA THR A 22 21.53 15.00 8.60
C THR A 22 22.35 13.74 8.86
N ALA A 23 23.59 13.70 8.38
CA ALA A 23 24.48 12.55 8.57
C ALA A 23 24.78 12.25 10.06
N ARG A 24 24.38 13.13 10.98
CA ARG A 24 24.56 12.95 12.41
C ARG A 24 23.29 13.38 13.16
N PRO A 25 22.64 12.49 13.93
CA PRO A 25 21.50 12.87 14.76
C PRO A 25 21.92 13.97 15.74
N ALA A 26 20.99 14.89 16.03
CA ALA A 26 21.18 15.89 17.08
C ALA A 26 21.42 15.19 18.44
N PRO A 27 22.32 15.72 19.31
CA PRO A 27 22.49 15.18 20.65
C PRO A 27 21.17 15.24 21.41
N GLY A 28 20.69 14.09 21.91
CA GLY A 28 19.41 13.98 22.65
C GLY A 28 18.23 13.42 21.83
N ALA A 29 18.45 13.02 20.58
CA ALA A 29 17.46 12.26 19.80
C ALA A 29 17.09 10.92 20.47
N VAL A 30 15.81 10.53 20.33
CA VAL A 30 15.25 9.26 20.82
C VAL A 30 16.17 8.09 20.44
N THR A 31 16.37 7.18 21.39
CA THR A 31 17.27 6.01 21.34
C THR A 31 17.41 5.44 19.94
N GLN A 32 18.59 5.64 19.34
CA GLN A 32 18.96 4.86 18.16
C GLN A 32 18.86 3.38 18.50
N PRO A 33 18.37 2.53 17.57
CA PRO A 33 18.36 1.10 17.76
C PRO A 33 19.80 0.67 18.03
N ASP A 34 19.94 -0.36 18.84
CA ASP A 34 21.22 -0.99 19.12
C ASP A 34 21.97 -1.21 17.79
N PRO A 35 23.13 -0.56 17.59
CA PRO A 35 23.89 -0.73 16.36
C PRO A 35 24.28 -2.20 16.14
N ASP A 36 24.32 -3.02 17.19
CA ASP A 36 24.65 -4.44 17.10
C ASP A 36 23.42 -5.35 16.86
N SER A 37 22.21 -4.77 16.83
CA SER A 37 21.00 -5.51 16.47
C SER A 37 21.13 -6.21 15.11
N PRO A 38 20.56 -7.42 14.94
CA PRO A 38 20.66 -8.16 13.68
C PRO A 38 20.21 -7.36 12.46
N ILE A 39 19.13 -6.56 12.60
CA ILE A 39 18.63 -5.71 11.52
C ILE A 39 19.59 -4.57 11.15
N ALA A 40 20.28 -3.98 12.13
CA ALA A 40 21.26 -2.92 11.88
C ALA A 40 22.52 -3.49 11.22
N ARG A 41 23.00 -4.66 11.67
CA ARG A 41 24.10 -5.40 11.01
C ARG A 41 23.75 -5.78 9.57
N LEU A 42 22.52 -6.27 9.35
CA LEU A 42 22.05 -6.66 8.02
C LEU A 42 21.98 -5.47 7.07
N ALA A 43 21.47 -4.34 7.54
CA ALA A 43 21.47 -3.12 6.75
C ALA A 43 22.87 -2.67 6.35
N ARG A 44 23.83 -2.66 7.28
CA ARG A 44 25.24 -2.34 6.98
C ARG A 44 25.86 -3.30 5.97
N ALA A 45 25.53 -4.59 6.03
CA ALA A 45 26.01 -5.56 5.05
C ALA A 45 25.42 -5.34 3.64
N ILE A 46 24.25 -4.70 3.54
CA ILE A 46 23.61 -4.36 2.26
C ILE A 46 24.12 -3.03 1.69
N GLU A 47 24.57 -2.08 2.52
CA GLU A 47 25.06 -0.75 2.08
C GLU A 47 26.07 -0.79 0.91
N PRO A 48 27.09 -1.67 0.88
CA PRO A 48 27.99 -1.77 -0.27
C PRO A 48 27.28 -2.14 -1.58
N LEU A 49 26.19 -2.91 -1.52
CA LEU A 49 25.37 -3.24 -2.68
C LEU A 49 24.54 -2.06 -3.17
N GLN A 50 24.22 -1.11 -2.28
CA GLN A 50 23.47 0.10 -2.61
C GLN A 50 24.37 1.18 -3.23
N ALA A 51 25.66 1.19 -2.86
CA ALA A 51 26.65 2.16 -3.33
C ALA A 51 27.36 1.74 -4.63
N ALA A 52 27.25 0.48 -5.04
CA ALA A 52 27.89 -0.05 -6.23
C ALA A 52 27.16 0.39 -7.52
N ASP A 53 27.46 1.59 -8.00
CA ASP A 53 27.20 1.99 -9.39
C ASP A 53 28.08 1.15 -10.33
N ALA A 54 27.46 0.32 -11.17
CA ALA A 54 27.87 -0.24 -12.49
C ALA A 54 29.34 -0.62 -12.82
N SER A 55 30.29 -0.51 -11.88
CA SER A 55 31.74 -0.62 -12.07
C SER A 55 32.31 -1.66 -11.10
N ALA A 56 31.95 -2.92 -11.36
CA ALA A 56 32.80 -4.10 -11.25
C ALA A 56 33.93 -4.13 -10.19
N GLN A 57 33.58 -4.19 -8.91
CA GLN A 57 34.29 -5.08 -7.99
C GLN A 57 33.22 -5.87 -7.22
N ALA A 58 33.27 -7.20 -7.28
CA ALA A 58 32.38 -8.00 -6.45
C ALA A 58 32.66 -7.66 -4.98
N PRO A 59 31.64 -7.39 -4.13
CA PRO A 59 31.87 -7.19 -2.71
C PRO A 59 32.60 -8.42 -2.14
N ASP A 60 33.59 -8.17 -1.29
CA ASP A 60 34.47 -9.19 -0.73
C ASP A 60 33.68 -10.28 0.04
N GLY A 61 34.28 -11.47 0.18
CA GLY A 61 33.72 -12.59 0.94
C GLY A 61 33.32 -12.19 2.37
N ALA A 62 34.06 -11.28 2.99
CA ALA A 62 33.73 -10.73 4.30
C ALA A 62 32.34 -10.04 4.36
N VAL A 63 31.92 -9.36 3.29
CA VAL A 63 30.59 -8.69 3.25
C VAL A 63 29.48 -9.72 3.09
N ARG A 64 29.69 -10.74 2.27
CA ARG A 64 28.77 -11.88 2.14
C ARG A 64 28.59 -12.57 3.50
N ASP A 65 29.69 -12.87 4.18
CA ASP A 65 29.67 -13.60 5.45
C ASP A 65 28.95 -12.77 6.53
N ALA A 66 29.23 -11.46 6.59
CA ALA A 66 28.50 -10.54 7.46
C ALA A 66 27.00 -10.47 7.15
N PHE A 67 26.62 -10.53 5.87
CA PHE A 67 25.22 -10.58 5.45
C PHE A 67 24.53 -11.88 5.92
N THR A 68 25.14 -13.04 5.66
CA THR A 68 24.54 -14.33 6.02
C THR A 68 24.44 -14.49 7.53
N ASP A 69 25.44 -14.03 8.29
CA ASP A 69 25.43 -14.10 9.76
C ASP A 69 24.40 -13.16 10.37
N ALA A 70 24.26 -11.94 9.82
CA ALA A 70 23.25 -10.99 10.28
C ALA A 70 21.83 -11.47 9.95
N LEU A 71 21.63 -12.09 8.78
CA LEU A 71 20.33 -12.64 8.39
C LEU A 71 19.98 -13.87 9.22
N ALA A 72 20.92 -14.77 9.50
CA ALA A 72 20.73 -15.91 10.39
C ALA A 72 20.26 -15.44 11.78
N ALA A 73 20.98 -14.48 12.38
CA ALA A 73 20.61 -13.90 13.68
C ALA A 73 19.23 -13.21 13.66
N LEU A 74 18.86 -12.58 12.53
CA LEU A 74 17.54 -11.98 12.36
C LEU A 74 16.44 -13.04 12.26
N ILE A 75 16.70 -14.16 11.58
CA ILE A 75 15.78 -15.30 11.51
C ILE A 75 15.59 -15.90 12.90
N ASP A 76 16.65 -16.09 13.67
CA ASP A 76 16.58 -16.57 15.06
C ASP A 76 15.72 -15.67 15.94
N GLU A 77 15.91 -14.35 15.83
CA GLU A 77 15.09 -13.37 16.54
C GLU A 77 13.61 -13.46 16.13
N ALA A 78 13.34 -13.56 14.82
CA ALA A 78 11.99 -13.66 14.29
C ALA A 78 11.27 -14.97 14.66
N LEU A 79 12.02 -16.06 14.92
CA LEU A 79 11.47 -17.35 15.34
C LEU A 79 11.10 -17.44 16.82
N ARG A 80 11.47 -16.44 17.64
CA ARG A 80 11.15 -16.46 19.08
C ARG A 80 9.64 -16.59 19.32
N PRO A 81 9.15 -17.57 20.10
CA PRO A 81 7.71 -17.86 20.22
C PRO A 81 6.83 -16.68 20.65
N ASP A 82 7.33 -15.83 21.56
CA ASP A 82 6.55 -14.73 22.15
C ASP A 82 7.00 -13.34 21.74
N ALA A 83 8.28 -13.17 21.39
CA ALA A 83 8.88 -11.88 21.03
C ALA A 83 9.28 -11.80 19.55
N GLY A 84 9.05 -12.86 18.77
CA GLY A 84 9.41 -12.94 17.35
C GLY A 84 8.41 -12.27 16.42
N ASP A 85 8.60 -12.45 15.11
CA ASP A 85 7.74 -11.85 14.08
C ASP A 85 6.61 -12.83 13.71
N PRO A 86 5.34 -12.56 14.10
CA PRO A 86 4.24 -13.48 13.86
C PRO A 86 3.93 -13.65 12.37
N VAL A 87 4.24 -12.67 11.51
CA VAL A 87 4.04 -12.81 10.06
C VAL A 87 5.02 -13.83 9.49
N PHE A 88 6.28 -13.75 9.91
CA PHE A 88 7.29 -14.72 9.50
C PHE A 88 7.01 -16.13 10.04
N GLN A 89 6.59 -16.25 11.29
CA GLN A 89 6.21 -17.54 11.88
C GLN A 89 5.03 -18.19 11.12
N GLY A 90 4.04 -17.40 10.72
CA GLY A 90 2.94 -17.86 9.87
C GLY A 90 3.43 -18.36 8.51
N ALA A 91 4.31 -17.61 7.85
CA ALA A 91 4.92 -18.00 6.57
C ALA A 91 5.74 -19.30 6.70
N LEU A 92 6.43 -19.50 7.82
CA LEU A 92 7.15 -20.74 8.09
C LEU A 92 6.20 -21.94 8.25
N LEU A 93 5.07 -21.78 8.95
CA LEU A 93 4.07 -22.85 9.07
C LEU A 93 3.48 -23.22 7.71
N GLU A 94 3.16 -22.22 6.89
CA GLU A 94 2.72 -22.43 5.51
C GLU A 94 3.79 -23.19 4.70
N TYR A 95 5.06 -22.78 4.80
CA TYR A 95 6.16 -23.44 4.11
C TYR A 95 6.35 -24.90 4.54
N ARG A 96 6.33 -25.19 5.85
CA ARG A 96 6.62 -26.53 6.40
C ARG A 96 5.46 -27.51 6.28
N HIS A 97 4.22 -27.02 6.32
CA HIS A 97 3.06 -27.89 6.50
C HIS A 97 2.08 -27.77 5.33
N PRO A 98 2.01 -28.80 4.44
CA PRO A 98 1.05 -28.83 3.34
C PRO A 98 -0.40 -28.62 3.77
N VAL A 99 -0.77 -29.09 4.98
CA VAL A 99 -2.11 -28.92 5.55
C VAL A 99 -2.48 -27.44 5.77
N VAL A 100 -1.51 -26.59 6.11
CA VAL A 100 -1.71 -25.14 6.29
C VAL A 100 -1.87 -24.47 4.93
N ARG A 101 -1.08 -24.87 3.93
CA ARG A 101 -1.24 -24.39 2.53
C ARG A 101 -2.61 -24.71 1.97
N GLU A 102 -3.04 -25.97 2.10
CA GLU A 102 -4.37 -26.42 1.66
C GLU A 102 -5.47 -25.59 2.35
N TYR A 103 -5.37 -25.39 3.67
CA TYR A 103 -6.30 -24.55 4.41
C TYR A 103 -6.36 -23.13 3.85
N LEU A 104 -5.22 -22.49 3.62
CA LEU A 104 -5.15 -21.12 3.08
C LEU A 104 -5.69 -21.01 1.65
N GLU A 105 -5.42 -22.00 0.80
CA GLU A 105 -5.97 -22.06 -0.55
C GLU A 105 -7.50 -22.14 -0.55
N LEU A 106 -8.07 -23.00 0.30
CA LEU A 106 -9.51 -23.13 0.44
C LEU A 106 -10.15 -21.89 1.08
N ARG A 107 -9.48 -21.27 2.07
CA ARG A 107 -9.96 -20.07 2.77
C ARG A 107 -10.17 -18.89 1.82
N ARG A 108 -9.35 -18.76 0.77
CA ARG A 108 -9.53 -17.70 -0.26
C ARG A 108 -10.88 -17.80 -0.97
N GLN A 109 -11.44 -19.00 -1.09
CA GLN A 109 -12.68 -19.27 -1.81
C GLN A 109 -13.91 -19.32 -0.90
N GLU A 110 -13.73 -19.40 0.41
CA GLU A 110 -14.79 -19.62 1.40
C GLU A 110 -15.99 -18.68 1.23
N ALA A 111 -15.77 -17.36 1.16
CA ALA A 111 -16.86 -16.39 1.06
C ALA A 111 -17.67 -16.54 -0.24
N ALA A 112 -17.03 -16.94 -1.34
CA ALA A 112 -17.73 -17.20 -2.59
C ALA A 112 -18.52 -18.51 -2.53
N ASP A 113 -17.93 -19.58 -1.98
CA ASP A 113 -18.60 -20.87 -1.81
C ASP A 113 -19.81 -20.76 -0.86
N GLN A 114 -19.67 -20.03 0.25
CA GLN A 114 -20.78 -19.74 1.16
C GLN A 114 -21.93 -19.00 0.47
N ARG A 115 -21.63 -17.97 -0.33
CA ARG A 115 -22.65 -17.21 -1.05
C ARG A 115 -23.35 -18.06 -2.11
N GLN A 116 -22.59 -18.88 -2.85
CA GLN A 116 -23.15 -19.78 -3.85
C GLN A 116 -24.14 -20.77 -3.23
N LEU A 117 -23.73 -21.44 -2.15
CA LEU A 117 -24.56 -22.43 -1.47
C LEU A 117 -25.80 -21.81 -0.81
N ARG A 118 -25.64 -20.67 -0.14
CA ARG A 118 -26.75 -19.89 0.43
C ARG A 118 -27.75 -19.46 -0.66
N ALA A 119 -27.27 -18.95 -1.77
CA ALA A 119 -28.13 -18.52 -2.88
C ALA A 119 -28.94 -19.70 -3.43
N ALA A 120 -28.30 -20.85 -3.67
CA ALA A 120 -28.97 -22.05 -4.15
C ALA A 120 -30.04 -22.56 -3.17
N ILE A 121 -29.72 -22.69 -1.88
CA ILE A 121 -30.68 -23.16 -0.87
C ILE A 121 -31.82 -22.16 -0.64
N ASN A 122 -31.56 -20.86 -0.74
CA ASN A 122 -32.60 -19.82 -0.67
C ASN A 122 -33.62 -19.90 -1.83
N THR A 123 -33.31 -20.58 -2.93
CA THR A 123 -34.31 -20.81 -3.99
C THR A 123 -35.41 -21.75 -3.53
N VAL A 124 -35.09 -22.73 -2.68
CA VAL A 124 -35.99 -23.82 -2.30
C VAL A 124 -36.43 -23.80 -0.83
N ALA A 125 -35.68 -23.15 0.07
CA ALA A 125 -35.86 -23.24 1.52
C ALA A 125 -35.97 -21.90 2.26
N HIS A 126 -36.07 -20.77 1.55
CA HIS A 126 -36.07 -19.45 2.20
C HIS A 126 -37.35 -19.20 3.02
N PRO A 127 -37.25 -18.75 4.29
CA PRO A 127 -38.40 -18.65 5.20
C PRO A 127 -39.47 -17.63 4.78
N ALA A 128 -39.09 -16.59 4.03
CA ALA A 128 -40.04 -15.60 3.52
C ALA A 128 -40.80 -16.04 2.25
N LYS A 129 -40.49 -17.23 1.69
CA LYS A 129 -41.19 -17.77 0.52
C LYS A 129 -42.28 -18.75 0.95
N PRO A 130 -43.34 -18.95 0.14
CA PRO A 130 -44.31 -20.01 0.38
C PRO A 130 -43.61 -21.37 0.55
N PRO A 131 -43.98 -22.15 1.57
CA PRO A 131 -43.33 -23.44 1.84
C PRO A 131 -43.55 -24.41 0.68
N ARG A 132 -42.46 -25.01 0.19
CA ARG A 132 -42.48 -26.02 -0.89
C ARG A 132 -43.12 -27.34 -0.48
N LEU A 133 -42.93 -27.75 0.78
CA LEU A 133 -43.45 -29.00 1.33
C LEU A 133 -44.64 -28.74 2.26
N ALA A 134 -45.56 -29.71 2.29
CA ALA A 134 -46.67 -29.73 3.23
C ALA A 134 -46.17 -29.75 4.70
N PRO A 135 -46.98 -29.32 5.69
CA PRO A 135 -46.62 -29.41 7.09
C PRO A 135 -46.20 -30.83 7.50
N GLY A 136 -45.10 -30.94 8.26
CA GLY A 136 -44.54 -32.21 8.72
C GLY A 136 -43.02 -32.24 8.71
N ALA A 137 -42.46 -33.43 8.95
CA ALA A 137 -41.01 -33.64 9.14
C ALA A 137 -40.15 -33.15 7.95
N GLY A 138 -40.66 -33.25 6.71
CA GLY A 138 -39.94 -32.75 5.53
C GLY A 138 -39.79 -31.23 5.53
N ARG A 139 -40.84 -30.48 5.89
CA ARG A 139 -40.78 -29.02 5.99
C ARG A 139 -39.85 -28.57 7.13
N GLU A 140 -39.89 -29.25 8.27
CA GLU A 140 -38.99 -28.97 9.40
C GLU A 140 -37.53 -29.24 9.03
N SER A 141 -37.26 -30.33 8.31
CA SER A 141 -35.91 -30.67 7.84
C SER A 141 -35.40 -29.66 6.80
N LEU A 142 -36.28 -29.13 5.93
CA LEU A 142 -35.92 -28.08 4.98
C LEU A 142 -35.59 -26.75 5.68
N ALA A 143 -36.34 -26.40 6.73
CA ALA A 143 -36.03 -25.25 7.57
C ALA A 143 -34.71 -25.44 8.34
N ARG A 144 -34.45 -26.65 8.84
CA ARG A 144 -33.18 -27.03 9.49
C ARG A 144 -32.01 -26.88 8.54
N LEU A 145 -32.11 -27.41 7.32
CA LEU A 145 -31.08 -27.26 6.28
C LEU A 145 -30.75 -25.78 6.03
N HIS A 146 -31.77 -24.93 5.88
CA HIS A 146 -31.56 -23.49 5.71
C HIS A 146 -30.81 -22.87 6.91
N ALA A 147 -31.16 -23.25 8.15
CA ALA A 147 -30.48 -22.75 9.35
C ALA A 147 -29.03 -23.26 9.46
N GLU A 148 -28.76 -24.51 9.11
CA GLU A 148 -27.42 -25.10 9.09
C GLU A 148 -26.52 -24.40 8.06
N ILE A 149 -27.02 -24.14 6.85
CA ILE A 149 -26.31 -23.37 5.82
C ILE A 149 -26.09 -21.90 6.21
N SER A 150 -27.03 -21.32 6.96
CA SER A 150 -26.90 -19.95 7.46
C SER A 150 -25.82 -19.84 8.55
N SER A 151 -25.79 -20.81 9.47
CA SER A 151 -24.84 -20.87 10.59
C SER A 151 -23.45 -21.40 10.20
N GLY A 152 -23.31 -22.00 9.01
CA GLY A 152 -22.06 -22.59 8.54
C GLY A 152 -21.79 -23.99 9.05
N SER A 153 -22.84 -24.73 9.41
CA SER A 153 -22.75 -26.13 9.87
C SER A 153 -22.72 -27.10 8.68
N TRP A 154 -21.62 -27.12 7.92
CA TRP A 154 -21.58 -27.75 6.59
C TRP A 154 -21.70 -29.28 6.60
N GLN A 155 -21.19 -29.93 7.64
CA GLN A 155 -21.35 -31.38 7.79
C GLN A 155 -22.81 -31.76 8.08
N GLN A 156 -23.44 -31.04 9.02
CA GLN A 156 -24.85 -31.24 9.35
C GLN A 156 -25.75 -30.94 8.16
N ALA A 157 -25.49 -29.85 7.44
CA ALA A 157 -26.24 -29.48 6.24
C ALA A 157 -26.22 -30.58 5.17
N ALA A 158 -25.07 -31.22 4.93
CA ALA A 158 -24.98 -32.32 3.97
C ALA A 158 -25.79 -33.55 4.43
N GLN A 159 -25.72 -33.89 5.73
CA GLN A 159 -26.50 -34.99 6.30
C GLN A 159 -28.01 -34.71 6.21
N THR A 160 -28.44 -33.49 6.53
CA THR A 160 -29.85 -33.06 6.42
C THR A 160 -30.32 -33.07 4.97
N ALA A 161 -29.51 -32.61 4.02
CA ALA A 161 -29.83 -32.64 2.59
C ALA A 161 -29.95 -34.08 2.06
N GLN A 162 -29.08 -35.00 2.50
CA GLN A 162 -29.17 -36.42 2.14
C GLN A 162 -30.44 -37.06 2.73
N ALA A 163 -30.72 -36.83 4.01
CA ALA A 163 -31.93 -37.35 4.66
C ALA A 163 -33.21 -36.81 4.01
N LEU A 164 -33.20 -35.54 3.57
CA LEU A 164 -34.30 -34.96 2.78
C LEU A 164 -34.49 -35.68 1.45
N LEU A 165 -33.41 -36.03 0.74
CA LEU A 165 -33.50 -36.77 -0.51
C LEU A 165 -34.09 -38.17 -0.34
N ASP A 166 -33.98 -38.78 0.84
CA ASP A 166 -34.56 -40.09 1.13
C ASP A 166 -36.08 -40.02 1.42
N LEU A 167 -36.66 -38.82 1.59
CA LEU A 167 -38.09 -38.65 1.86
C LEU A 167 -38.94 -38.78 0.59
N PRO A 168 -40.04 -39.57 0.60
CA PRO A 168 -40.93 -39.70 -0.56
C PRO A 168 -41.52 -38.36 -1.06
N GLN A 169 -41.77 -37.43 -0.13
CA GLN A 169 -42.33 -36.10 -0.42
C GLN A 169 -41.38 -35.19 -1.21
N VAL A 170 -40.06 -35.45 -1.12
CA VAL A 170 -39.05 -34.72 -1.89
C VAL A 170 -38.93 -35.30 -3.29
N HIS A 171 -39.12 -36.61 -3.45
CA HIS A 171 -39.13 -37.25 -4.78
C HIS A 171 -40.25 -36.73 -5.69
N THR A 172 -41.38 -36.28 -5.11
CA THR A 172 -42.49 -35.69 -5.86
C THR A 172 -42.22 -34.26 -6.35
N ASP A 173 -41.26 -33.54 -5.74
CA ASP A 173 -40.81 -32.22 -6.20
C ASP A 173 -39.44 -32.34 -6.90
N VAL A 174 -39.48 -32.50 -8.22
CA VAL A 174 -38.30 -32.74 -9.06
C VAL A 174 -37.28 -31.58 -8.97
N ASP A 175 -37.75 -30.33 -8.84
CA ASP A 175 -36.89 -29.16 -8.73
C ASP A 175 -36.16 -29.14 -7.37
N LEU A 176 -36.88 -29.47 -6.29
CA LEU A 176 -36.28 -29.57 -4.96
C LEU A 176 -35.24 -30.70 -4.91
N ALA A 177 -35.61 -31.90 -5.39
CA ALA A 177 -34.71 -33.05 -5.40
C ALA A 177 -33.47 -32.81 -6.28
N SER A 178 -33.63 -32.20 -7.45
CA SER A 178 -32.51 -31.85 -8.33
C SER A 178 -31.60 -30.78 -7.73
N THR A 179 -32.18 -29.75 -7.10
CA THR A 179 -31.39 -28.71 -6.40
C THR A 179 -30.57 -29.30 -5.26
N LEU A 180 -31.17 -30.16 -4.43
CA LEU A 180 -30.48 -30.81 -3.32
C LEU A 180 -29.33 -31.72 -3.78
N ARG A 181 -29.55 -32.56 -4.81
CA ARG A 181 -28.49 -33.39 -5.40
C ARG A 181 -27.36 -32.53 -5.97
N ALA A 182 -27.71 -31.49 -6.73
CA ALA A 182 -26.72 -30.59 -7.30
C ALA A 182 -25.86 -29.89 -6.24
N GLN A 183 -26.42 -29.55 -5.07
CA GLN A 183 -25.63 -28.96 -3.98
C GLN A 183 -24.78 -30.00 -3.22
N LEU A 184 -25.26 -31.23 -3.07
CA LEU A 184 -24.47 -32.32 -2.49
C LEU A 184 -23.26 -32.68 -3.37
N ASP A 185 -23.45 -32.68 -4.68
CA ASP A 185 -22.38 -32.97 -5.66
C ASP A 185 -21.50 -31.74 -5.95
N ALA A 186 -21.87 -30.56 -5.45
CA ALA A 186 -21.14 -29.33 -5.73
C ALA A 186 -19.77 -29.30 -5.03
N PRO A 187 -18.68 -28.99 -5.76
CA PRO A 187 -17.36 -28.81 -5.17
C PRO A 187 -17.30 -27.78 -4.03
N ALA A 188 -18.20 -26.79 -4.02
CA ALA A 188 -18.27 -25.77 -2.98
C ALA A 188 -18.58 -26.35 -1.60
N LEU A 189 -19.54 -27.29 -1.49
CA LEU A 189 -19.88 -27.91 -0.21
C LEU A 189 -18.72 -28.77 0.30
N ALA A 190 -18.10 -29.57 -0.58
CA ALA A 190 -16.94 -30.38 -0.23
C ALA A 190 -15.76 -29.54 0.27
N ARG A 191 -15.47 -28.41 -0.37
CA ARG A 191 -14.43 -27.46 0.09
C ARG A 191 -14.75 -26.85 1.45
N LEU A 192 -16.00 -26.47 1.70
CA LEU A 192 -16.43 -25.93 3.01
C LEU A 192 -16.32 -26.98 4.13
N GLN A 193 -16.70 -28.23 3.88
CA GLN A 193 -16.52 -29.33 4.84
C GLN A 193 -15.04 -29.65 5.09
N ARG A 194 -14.22 -29.58 4.03
CA ARG A 194 -12.77 -29.75 4.15
C ARG A 194 -12.16 -28.64 4.99
N LEU A 195 -12.61 -27.40 4.82
CA LEU A 195 -12.20 -26.26 5.66
C LEU A 195 -12.49 -26.49 7.14
N ASP A 196 -13.69 -26.94 7.50
CA ASP A 196 -14.04 -27.26 8.90
C ASP A 196 -13.13 -28.34 9.49
N THR A 197 -12.84 -29.36 8.69
CA THR A 197 -11.95 -30.45 9.09
C THR A 197 -10.53 -29.93 9.34
N LEU A 198 -10.00 -29.14 8.40
CA LEU A 198 -8.67 -28.54 8.49
C LEU A 198 -8.55 -27.56 9.66
N ALA A 199 -9.62 -26.81 9.99
CA ALA A 199 -9.64 -25.88 11.12
C ALA A 199 -9.40 -26.57 12.49
N SER A 200 -9.62 -27.88 12.57
CA SER A 200 -9.33 -28.67 13.77
C SER A 200 -7.91 -29.23 13.82
N ASP A 201 -7.13 -29.16 12.74
CA ASP A 201 -5.74 -29.61 12.72
C ASP A 201 -4.87 -28.74 13.67
N PRO A 202 -4.04 -29.34 14.54
CA PRO A 202 -3.22 -28.58 15.48
C PRO A 202 -2.32 -27.52 14.82
N ARG A 203 -1.82 -27.78 13.61
CA ARG A 203 -0.94 -26.86 12.86
C ARG A 203 -1.71 -25.67 12.32
N VAL A 204 -2.96 -25.89 11.87
CA VAL A 204 -3.87 -24.82 11.43
C VAL A 204 -4.30 -23.97 12.62
N ARG A 205 -4.58 -24.57 13.78
CA ARG A 205 -4.86 -23.83 15.02
C ARG A 205 -3.68 -22.99 15.48
N GLN A 206 -2.46 -23.54 15.40
CA GLN A 206 -1.24 -22.78 15.68
C GLN A 206 -1.09 -21.59 14.72
N TYR A 207 -1.32 -21.81 13.43
CA TYR A 207 -1.30 -20.73 12.43
C TYR A 207 -2.32 -19.63 12.74
N GLU A 208 -3.59 -19.98 13.01
CA GLU A 208 -4.64 -19.01 13.35
C GLU A 208 -4.31 -18.26 14.67
N ALA A 209 -3.75 -18.94 15.68
CA ALA A 209 -3.31 -18.30 16.92
C ALA A 209 -2.15 -17.30 16.70
N ILE A 210 -1.20 -17.60 15.81
CA ILE A 210 -0.14 -16.67 15.42
C ILE A 210 -0.73 -15.49 14.64
N ARG A 211 -1.68 -15.76 13.75
CA ARG A 211 -2.36 -14.73 12.95
C ARG A 211 -3.14 -13.75 13.83
N GLU A 212 -3.76 -14.22 14.91
CA GLU A 212 -4.42 -13.36 15.90
C GLU A 212 -3.46 -12.35 16.55
N LYS A 213 -2.15 -12.66 16.62
CA LYS A 213 -1.12 -11.74 17.12
C LYS A 213 -0.71 -10.65 16.12
N GLN A 214 -1.08 -10.75 14.83
CA GLN A 214 -0.64 -9.84 13.75
C GLN A 214 -1.42 -8.51 13.69
N GLY A 215 -2.17 -8.18 14.75
CA GLY A 215 -3.00 -6.99 14.83
C GLY A 215 -4.46 -7.23 14.45
N PRO A 216 -5.26 -6.16 14.41
CA PRO A 216 -6.70 -6.28 14.24
C PRO A 216 -7.06 -6.91 12.90
N ARG A 217 -7.98 -7.88 12.93
CA ARG A 217 -8.46 -8.59 11.73
C ARG A 217 -9.02 -7.59 10.73
N SER A 218 -8.72 -7.75 9.43
CA SER A 218 -9.33 -6.94 8.38
C SER A 218 -10.86 -6.96 8.51
N GLY A 219 -11.48 -5.79 8.63
CA GLY A 219 -12.92 -5.65 8.84
C GLY A 219 -13.40 -5.71 10.30
N SER A 220 -12.49 -5.85 11.27
CA SER A 220 -12.81 -5.67 12.69
C SER A 220 -13.03 -4.19 13.05
N ASP A 221 -13.76 -3.94 14.13
CA ASP A 221 -14.01 -2.58 14.63
C ASP A 221 -12.72 -1.82 14.95
N GLU A 222 -11.71 -2.51 15.46
CA GLU A 222 -10.39 -1.93 15.74
C GLU A 222 -9.64 -1.56 14.45
N ALA A 223 -9.65 -2.42 13.42
CA ALA A 223 -9.09 -2.09 12.10
C ALA A 223 -9.83 -0.91 11.46
N ASN A 224 -11.15 -0.85 11.61
CA ASN A 224 -11.97 0.27 11.13
C ASN A 224 -11.64 1.58 11.88
N ALA A 225 -11.47 1.52 13.21
CA ALA A 225 -11.11 2.67 14.03
C ALA A 225 -9.71 3.20 13.69
N GLN A 226 -8.72 2.32 13.56
CA GLN A 226 -7.36 2.69 13.12
C GLN A 226 -7.38 3.28 11.71
N GLY A 227 -8.15 2.68 10.79
CA GLY A 227 -8.35 3.21 9.44
C GLY A 227 -9.01 4.59 9.42
N LEU A 228 -9.98 4.83 10.30
CA LEU A 228 -10.64 6.13 10.44
C LEU A 228 -9.66 7.21 10.93
N LEU A 229 -8.86 6.90 11.96
CA LEU A 229 -7.85 7.83 12.49
C LEU A 229 -6.78 8.15 11.44
N ALA A 230 -6.27 7.14 10.72
CA ALA A 230 -5.31 7.34 9.64
C ALA A 230 -5.89 8.23 8.52
N ARG A 231 -7.17 8.01 8.16
CA ARG A 231 -7.87 8.84 7.17
C ARG A 231 -8.05 10.28 7.65
N GLN A 232 -8.48 10.49 8.90
CA GLN A 232 -8.65 11.82 9.47
C GLN A 232 -7.33 12.59 9.48
N ARG A 233 -6.23 11.93 9.83
CA ARG A 233 -4.89 12.52 9.77
C ARG A 233 -4.49 12.87 8.34
N GLY A 234 -4.70 11.98 7.36
CA GLY A 234 -4.44 12.28 5.95
C GLY A 234 -5.18 13.54 5.47
N VAL A 235 -6.48 13.62 5.73
CA VAL A 235 -7.30 14.80 5.39
C VAL A 235 -6.78 16.07 6.06
N ALA A 236 -6.35 16.00 7.33
CA ALA A 236 -5.80 17.16 8.02
C ALA A 236 -4.52 17.69 7.34
N VAL A 237 -3.61 16.81 6.93
CA VAL A 237 -2.38 17.22 6.22
C VAL A 237 -2.71 17.81 4.85
N GLU A 238 -3.66 17.23 4.10
CA GLU A 238 -4.12 17.79 2.81
C GLU A 238 -4.65 19.21 2.97
N ILE A 239 -5.47 19.47 4.00
CA ILE A 239 -6.00 20.80 4.30
C ILE A 239 -4.87 21.78 4.64
N LEU A 240 -3.90 21.39 5.46
CA LEU A 240 -2.77 22.24 5.83
C LEU A 240 -1.90 22.57 4.61
N ALA A 241 -1.62 21.58 3.77
CA ALA A 241 -0.88 21.75 2.52
C ALA A 241 -1.58 22.71 1.56
N ALA A 242 -2.88 22.54 1.34
CA ALA A 242 -3.68 23.43 0.50
C ALA A 242 -3.68 24.88 1.02
N ARG A 243 -3.87 25.07 2.33
CA ARG A 243 -3.85 26.41 2.97
C ARG A 243 -2.49 27.10 2.83
N ALA A 244 -1.40 26.37 3.01
CA ALA A 244 -0.06 26.92 2.83
C ALA A 244 0.17 27.34 1.37
N LEU A 245 -0.31 26.54 0.42
CA LEU A 245 -0.23 26.85 -1.00
C LEU A 245 -1.11 28.04 -1.41
N GLU A 246 -2.29 28.20 -0.80
CA GLU A 246 -3.18 29.35 -1.00
C GLU A 246 -2.56 30.65 -0.47
N ALA A 247 -1.83 30.59 0.66
CA ALA A 247 -1.05 31.73 1.14
C ALA A 247 0.07 32.10 0.15
N LEU A 248 0.77 31.09 -0.40
CA LEU A 248 1.81 31.32 -1.41
C LEU A 248 1.23 31.96 -2.68
N ALA A 249 0.10 31.46 -3.19
CA ALA A 249 -0.57 32.03 -4.36
C ALA A 249 -0.90 33.51 -4.16
N ARG A 250 -1.48 33.86 -3.00
CA ARG A 250 -1.80 35.26 -2.67
C ARG A 250 -0.56 36.16 -2.59
N HIS A 251 0.53 35.65 -2.03
CA HIS A 251 1.79 36.39 -1.98
C HIS A 251 2.37 36.64 -3.38
N LEU A 252 2.34 35.62 -4.24
CA LEU A 252 2.79 35.75 -5.64
C LEU A 252 1.92 36.74 -6.43
N ASP A 253 0.60 36.72 -6.24
CA ASP A 253 -0.31 37.72 -6.84
C ASP A 253 0.04 39.14 -6.37
N GLN A 254 0.27 39.34 -5.08
CA GLN A 254 0.66 40.65 -4.52
C GLN A 254 2.00 41.14 -5.09
N ALA A 255 2.99 40.26 -5.21
CA ALA A 255 4.27 40.59 -5.80
C ALA A 255 4.11 40.99 -7.28
N SER A 256 3.31 40.26 -8.07
CA SER A 256 3.07 40.57 -9.48
C SER A 256 2.23 41.84 -9.72
N LEU A 257 1.32 42.19 -8.80
CA LEU A 257 0.57 43.46 -8.85
C LEU A 257 1.47 44.68 -8.62
N SER A 258 2.56 44.53 -7.88
CA SER A 258 3.55 45.61 -7.70
C SER A 258 4.37 45.90 -8.98
N GLU A 259 4.40 44.96 -9.93
CA GLU A 259 5.18 45.04 -11.17
C GLU A 259 4.33 45.44 -12.40
N SER A 260 3.01 45.20 -12.36
CA SER A 260 2.08 45.49 -13.46
C SER A 260 1.43 46.89 -13.39
N ARG A 261 1.60 47.72 -14.43
CA ARG A 261 0.95 49.05 -14.56
C ARG A 261 -0.49 49.03 -15.08
N HIS A 262 -1.08 47.86 -15.35
CA HIS A 262 -2.39 47.76 -15.99
C HIS A 262 -3.34 46.96 -15.10
N GLY A 263 -4.44 47.60 -14.70
CA GLY A 263 -5.42 47.12 -13.74
C GLY A 263 -6.34 46.00 -14.24
N ASP A 264 -5.78 44.87 -14.66
CA ASP A 264 -6.55 43.62 -14.69
C ASP A 264 -6.67 43.10 -13.25
N ALA A 265 -7.89 43.05 -12.73
CA ALA A 265 -8.20 42.69 -11.34
C ALA A 265 -8.28 41.18 -11.10
N SER A 266 -7.98 40.36 -12.11
CA SER A 266 -8.03 38.90 -12.00
C SER A 266 -6.78 38.34 -11.33
N PRO A 267 -6.89 37.35 -10.42
CA PRO A 267 -5.71 36.71 -9.82
C PRO A 267 -4.89 35.96 -10.90
N GLY A 268 -3.58 36.16 -10.87
CA GLY A 268 -2.62 35.52 -11.77
C GLY A 268 -2.24 34.11 -11.31
N TYR A 269 -2.43 33.79 -10.03
CA TYR A 269 -2.21 32.48 -9.45
C TYR A 269 -3.50 31.88 -8.87
N ARG A 270 -3.59 30.54 -8.89
CA ARG A 270 -4.71 29.79 -8.31
C ARG A 270 -4.24 28.48 -7.73
N VAL A 271 -4.86 28.05 -6.64
CA VAL A 271 -4.70 26.69 -6.09
C VAL A 271 -5.89 25.83 -6.48
N VAL A 272 -5.61 24.57 -6.81
CA VAL A 272 -6.62 23.52 -6.96
C VAL A 272 -6.22 22.30 -6.14
N THR A 273 -7.20 21.53 -5.68
CA THR A 273 -6.98 20.29 -4.93
C THR A 273 -7.52 19.08 -5.67
N SER A 274 -6.93 17.90 -5.40
CA SER A 274 -7.25 16.64 -6.10
C SER A 274 -7.17 16.76 -7.63
N LEU A 275 -6.08 17.34 -8.16
CA LEU A 275 -5.89 17.45 -9.61
C LEU A 275 -5.69 16.05 -10.21
N ARG A 276 -6.66 15.58 -10.99
CA ARG A 276 -6.60 14.30 -11.69
C ARG A 276 -5.89 14.41 -13.03
N VAL A 277 -5.10 13.39 -13.37
CA VAL A 277 -4.49 13.26 -14.71
C VAL A 277 -5.58 13.26 -15.79
N PRO A 278 -5.40 13.98 -16.90
CA PRO A 278 -6.35 14.00 -18.01
C PRO A 278 -6.66 12.59 -18.54
N SER A 279 -7.92 12.33 -18.89
CA SER A 279 -8.34 11.03 -19.45
C SER A 279 -7.55 10.63 -20.70
N ALA A 280 -7.16 11.61 -21.53
CA ALA A 280 -6.33 11.42 -22.73
C ALA A 280 -4.95 10.83 -22.42
N LEU A 281 -4.43 11.00 -21.20
CA LEU A 281 -3.14 10.47 -20.75
C LEU A 281 -3.31 9.25 -19.83
N ALA A 282 -4.51 9.03 -19.27
CA ALA A 282 -4.74 8.02 -18.23
C ALA A 282 -4.65 6.56 -18.73
N ALA A 283 -4.75 6.30 -20.04
CA ALA A 283 -4.72 4.95 -20.61
C ALA A 283 -3.40 4.18 -20.32
N ASN A 284 -2.29 4.89 -20.09
CA ASN A 284 -0.97 4.31 -19.81
C ASN A 284 -0.54 4.47 -18.34
N ALA A 285 -1.48 4.68 -17.41
CA ALA A 285 -1.18 5.04 -16.03
C ALA A 285 -0.74 3.88 -15.12
N ASP A 286 -0.19 2.78 -15.66
CA ASP A 286 0.07 1.58 -14.87
C ASP A 286 0.98 1.89 -13.65
N ARG A 287 0.40 1.70 -12.46
CA ARG A 287 1.00 2.00 -11.14
C ARG A 287 1.55 3.44 -11.00
N ALA A 288 1.10 4.37 -11.83
CA ALA A 288 1.47 5.78 -11.80
C ALA A 288 0.61 6.56 -10.78
N LYS A 289 1.09 7.73 -10.38
CA LYS A 289 0.26 8.68 -9.63
C LYS A 289 -0.68 9.38 -10.61
N THR A 290 -1.97 9.35 -10.30
CA THR A 290 -3.05 9.86 -11.18
C THR A 290 -3.82 11.02 -10.57
N GLU A 291 -3.45 11.44 -9.36
CA GLU A 291 -4.10 12.51 -8.60
C GLU A 291 -3.04 13.20 -7.72
N TRP A 292 -3.07 14.54 -7.66
CA TRP A 292 -2.22 15.37 -6.80
C TRP A 292 -3.06 16.13 -5.79
N ASP A 293 -2.63 16.17 -4.54
CA ASP A 293 -3.45 16.67 -3.44
C ASP A 293 -3.67 18.19 -3.52
N ALA A 294 -2.62 18.95 -3.83
CA ALA A 294 -2.73 20.40 -4.06
C ALA A 294 -1.78 20.85 -5.18
N VAL A 295 -2.24 21.77 -6.04
CA VAL A 295 -1.47 22.25 -7.20
C VAL A 295 -1.58 23.75 -7.33
N LEU A 296 -0.43 24.41 -7.47
CA LEU A 296 -0.33 25.83 -7.78
C LEU A 296 -0.31 26.02 -9.29
N LEU A 297 -1.24 26.83 -9.77
CA LEU A 297 -1.41 27.18 -11.16
C LEU A 297 -1.11 28.66 -11.38
N ARG A 298 -0.53 28.99 -12.53
CA ARG A 298 -0.36 30.37 -13.00
C ARG A 298 -1.12 30.58 -14.31
N ARG A 299 -1.86 31.66 -14.40
CA ARG A 299 -2.64 32.02 -15.59
C ARG A 299 -1.68 32.37 -16.74
N VAL A 300 -2.02 31.94 -17.94
CA VAL A 300 -1.29 32.32 -19.16
C VAL A 300 -1.85 33.64 -19.68
N ASP A 301 -1.02 34.67 -19.72
CA ASP A 301 -1.39 36.00 -20.25
C ASP A 301 -1.64 35.95 -21.76
N GLY A 302 -2.59 36.75 -22.24
CA GLY A 302 -2.81 36.97 -23.68
C GLY A 302 -3.89 36.12 -24.36
N ASN A 303 -4.67 35.34 -23.61
CA ASN A 303 -5.82 34.64 -24.18
C ASN A 303 -7.13 35.33 -23.76
N ALA A 304 -7.73 36.13 -24.65
CA ALA A 304 -9.07 36.73 -24.47
C ALA A 304 -10.21 35.68 -24.57
N SER A 305 -9.90 34.41 -24.32
CA SER A 305 -10.87 33.32 -24.28
C SER A 305 -11.66 33.38 -22.97
N GLU A 306 -12.96 33.08 -23.04
CA GLU A 306 -13.85 32.98 -21.87
C GLU A 306 -13.35 31.97 -20.83
N THR A 307 -12.56 30.96 -21.24
CA THR A 307 -11.98 29.97 -20.32
C THR A 307 -10.47 30.19 -20.13
N PRO A 308 -10.00 30.51 -18.91
CA PRO A 308 -8.58 30.75 -18.67
C PRO A 308 -7.75 29.46 -18.82
N LEU A 309 -6.58 29.59 -19.46
CA LEU A 309 -5.59 28.54 -19.60
C LEU A 309 -4.49 28.71 -18.54
N TRP A 310 -4.03 27.59 -17.97
CA TRP A 310 -3.12 27.59 -16.83
C TRP A 310 -1.84 26.77 -17.08
N ASP A 311 -0.75 27.24 -16.48
CA ASP A 311 0.49 26.50 -16.27
C ASP A 311 0.54 25.91 -14.87
N VAL A 312 1.08 24.69 -14.74
CA VAL A 312 1.46 24.09 -13.47
C VAL A 312 2.78 24.70 -12.99
N CYS A 313 2.78 25.24 -11.77
CA CYS A 313 3.97 25.81 -11.13
C CYS A 313 4.54 24.92 -10.03
N LEU A 314 3.67 24.31 -9.20
CA LEU A 314 4.08 23.49 -8.07
C LEU A 314 3.04 22.41 -7.81
N LEU A 315 3.49 21.18 -7.62
CA LEU A 315 2.70 20.02 -7.22
C LEU A 315 3.01 19.70 -5.76
N ILE A 316 2.00 19.53 -4.93
CA ILE A 316 2.13 19.10 -3.54
C ILE A 316 1.42 17.77 -3.33
N GLU A 317 2.12 16.87 -2.64
CA GLU A 317 1.56 15.64 -2.12
C GLU A 317 1.61 15.63 -0.59
N ALA A 318 0.46 15.48 0.05
CA ALA A 318 0.33 15.41 1.50
C ALA A 318 0.59 13.98 2.00
N LYS A 319 1.43 13.83 3.03
CA LYS A 319 1.71 12.55 3.67
C LYS A 319 1.56 12.65 5.17
N ALA A 320 0.79 11.72 5.74
CA ALA A 320 0.58 11.64 7.18
C ALA A 320 1.83 11.24 7.98
N SER A 321 2.85 10.70 7.30
CA SER A 321 4.15 10.37 7.89
C SER A 321 5.28 10.55 6.88
N VAL A 322 6.48 10.71 7.42
CA VAL A 322 7.73 10.87 6.67
C VAL A 322 8.03 9.63 5.82
N ASP A 323 7.83 8.43 6.37
CA ASP A 323 8.12 7.18 5.67
C ASP A 323 7.17 6.90 4.49
N ALA A 324 5.93 7.39 4.56
CA ALA A 324 4.96 7.21 3.48
C ALA A 324 5.44 7.86 2.16
N ALA A 325 6.18 8.98 2.24
CA ALA A 325 6.78 9.64 1.08
C ALA A 325 7.80 8.73 0.36
N THR A 326 8.58 7.94 1.11
CA THR A 326 9.58 7.01 0.55
C THR A 326 8.91 5.96 -0.32
N THR A 327 7.79 5.40 0.13
CA THR A 327 7.05 4.38 -0.63
C THR A 327 6.27 4.96 -1.82
N ASP A 328 5.90 6.23 -1.73
CA ASP A 328 5.12 6.93 -2.76
C ASP A 328 5.98 7.44 -3.93
N LEU A 329 7.24 7.82 -3.66
CA LEU A 329 8.14 8.44 -4.63
C LEU A 329 8.24 7.70 -5.98
N PRO A 330 8.38 6.37 -6.06
CA PRO A 330 8.38 5.68 -7.36
C PRO A 330 7.09 5.85 -8.17
N ARG A 331 5.93 5.93 -7.47
CA ARG A 331 4.63 6.18 -8.10
C ARG A 331 4.50 7.64 -8.53
N LEU A 332 4.99 8.58 -7.72
CA LEU A 332 5.10 10.00 -8.04
C LEU A 332 5.91 10.20 -9.32
N LEU A 333 7.11 9.63 -9.42
CA LEU A 333 7.97 9.75 -10.61
C LEU A 333 7.32 9.18 -11.87
N ARG A 334 6.62 8.03 -11.77
CA ARG A 334 5.82 7.49 -12.89
C ARG A 334 4.69 8.43 -13.30
N GLY A 335 4.03 9.09 -12.32
CA GLY A 335 3.00 10.10 -12.59
C GLY A 335 3.54 11.34 -13.31
N LEU A 336 4.72 11.83 -12.92
CA LEU A 336 5.37 12.95 -13.60
C LEU A 336 5.76 12.58 -15.04
N ARG A 337 6.34 11.40 -15.25
CA ARG A 337 6.65 10.89 -16.61
C ARG A 337 5.41 10.72 -17.46
N LEU A 338 4.28 10.34 -16.87
CA LEU A 338 3.00 10.24 -17.56
C LEU A 338 2.49 11.62 -18.00
N LEU A 339 2.51 12.62 -17.11
CA LEU A 339 2.14 13.99 -17.45
C LEU A 339 3.07 14.58 -18.52
N ALA A 340 4.36 14.21 -18.47
CA ALA A 340 5.34 14.71 -19.41
C ALA A 340 5.18 14.16 -20.84
N GLN A 341 4.29 13.19 -21.07
CA GLN A 341 3.89 12.73 -22.41
C GLN A 341 2.90 13.66 -23.10
N ALA A 342 2.47 14.75 -22.45
CA ALA A 342 1.56 15.72 -23.03
C ALA A 342 2.10 16.34 -24.33
N GLU A 343 1.19 16.60 -25.27
CA GLU A 343 1.48 17.30 -26.51
C GLU A 343 1.64 18.81 -26.23
N PRO A 344 2.75 19.46 -26.66
CA PRO A 344 3.04 20.85 -26.28
C PRO A 344 1.94 21.84 -26.61
N ASP A 345 1.33 21.69 -27.80
CA ASP A 345 0.34 22.63 -28.34
C ASP A 345 -1.10 22.27 -27.94
N ALA A 346 -1.29 21.18 -27.18
CA ALA A 346 -2.60 20.75 -26.72
C ALA A 346 -3.03 21.48 -25.43
N SER A 347 -4.33 21.45 -25.16
CA SER A 347 -4.91 21.87 -23.88
C SER A 347 -5.69 20.70 -23.27
N TYR A 348 -5.51 20.47 -21.98
CA TYR A 348 -6.07 19.32 -21.28
C TYR A 348 -7.07 19.77 -20.22
N SER A 349 -8.30 19.23 -20.26
CA SER A 349 -9.27 19.42 -19.17
C SER A 349 -8.97 18.42 -18.05
N CYS A 350 -8.77 18.94 -16.84
CA CYS A 350 -8.45 18.15 -15.65
C CYS A 350 -9.53 18.35 -14.61
N ALA A 351 -9.96 17.26 -13.96
CA ALA A 351 -10.90 17.33 -12.85
C ALA A 351 -10.17 17.69 -11.55
N THR A 352 -10.79 18.54 -10.74
CA THR A 352 -10.33 18.99 -9.40
C THR A 352 -11.53 19.05 -8.46
N GLN A 353 -11.31 19.25 -7.15
CA GLN A 353 -12.43 19.52 -6.22
C GLN A 353 -13.14 20.85 -6.55
N GLN A 354 -12.44 21.83 -7.14
CA GLN A 354 -12.98 23.12 -7.53
C GLN A 354 -13.56 23.14 -8.96
N GLY A 355 -13.83 21.98 -9.55
CA GLY A 355 -14.36 21.83 -10.91
C GLY A 355 -13.30 21.48 -11.95
N GLN A 356 -13.58 21.77 -13.22
CA GLN A 356 -12.62 21.52 -14.30
C GLN A 356 -11.66 22.71 -14.49
N VAL A 357 -10.38 22.41 -14.74
CA VAL A 357 -9.37 23.39 -15.14
C VAL A 357 -8.71 22.98 -16.46
N ARG A 358 -8.36 23.97 -17.29
CA ARG A 358 -7.64 23.73 -18.55
C ARG A 358 -6.15 24.00 -18.36
N LEU A 359 -5.33 22.97 -18.57
CA LEU A 359 -3.88 23.03 -18.47
C LEU A 359 -3.24 23.04 -19.86
N ARG A 360 -2.16 23.80 -20.02
CA ARG A 360 -1.36 23.82 -21.24
C ARG A 360 -0.46 22.58 -21.31
N GLY A 361 -0.50 21.87 -22.43
CA GLY A 361 0.32 20.67 -22.64
C GLY A 361 1.82 20.95 -22.55
N ALA A 362 2.29 22.10 -23.05
CA ALA A 362 3.67 22.53 -22.88
C ALA A 362 4.10 22.66 -21.41
N SER A 363 3.19 23.04 -20.50
CA SER A 363 3.49 23.10 -19.07
C SER A 363 3.58 21.70 -18.45
N LEU A 364 2.66 20.80 -18.80
CA LEU A 364 2.71 19.40 -18.35
C LEU A 364 3.97 18.68 -18.84
N ARG A 365 4.35 18.88 -20.11
CA ARG A 365 5.57 18.33 -20.73
C ARG A 365 6.85 18.82 -20.05
N ALA A 366 6.82 20.03 -19.50
CA ALA A 366 7.97 20.66 -18.86
C ALA A 366 8.19 20.24 -17.40
N LEU A 367 7.34 19.38 -16.83
CA LEU A 367 7.54 18.86 -15.48
C LEU A 367 8.84 18.04 -15.38
N PRO A 368 9.59 18.17 -14.27
CA PRO A 368 10.86 17.45 -14.12
C PRO A 368 10.65 15.94 -14.09
N GLN A 369 11.48 15.23 -14.86
CA GLN A 369 11.54 13.77 -14.88
C GLN A 369 12.75 13.22 -14.13
N GLU A 370 13.76 14.09 -13.93
CA GLU A 370 15.02 13.77 -13.28
C GLU A 370 15.03 14.27 -11.84
N MET A 371 15.74 13.53 -10.98
CA MET A 371 15.67 13.67 -9.53
C MET A 371 16.18 15.02 -9.01
N ASN A 372 17.19 15.60 -9.68
CA ASN A 372 17.87 16.81 -9.22
C ASN A 372 16.99 18.08 -9.29
N ASP A 373 16.00 18.10 -10.18
CA ASP A 373 15.17 19.28 -10.44
C ASP A 373 13.78 19.19 -9.79
N LEU A 374 13.50 18.08 -9.08
CA LEU A 374 12.17 17.84 -8.51
C LEU A 374 11.76 18.88 -7.47
N ALA A 375 12.70 19.36 -6.64
CA ALA A 375 12.42 20.28 -5.54
C ALA A 375 11.87 21.64 -5.99
N ASP A 376 12.06 22.00 -7.27
CA ASP A 376 11.59 23.25 -7.86
C ASP A 376 10.14 23.18 -8.34
N ALA A 377 9.58 21.98 -8.49
CA ALA A 377 8.23 21.78 -9.03
C ALA A 377 7.36 20.81 -8.21
N VAL A 378 7.93 20.08 -7.24
CA VAL A 378 7.24 19.06 -6.46
C VAL A 378 7.69 19.09 -5.01
N LEU A 379 6.72 19.06 -4.08
CA LEU A 379 6.98 18.94 -2.64
C LEU A 379 6.14 17.82 -2.03
N TYR A 380 6.72 17.12 -1.05
CA TYR A 380 5.94 16.38 -0.07
C TYR A 380 5.62 17.30 1.11
N CYS A 381 4.38 17.31 1.58
CA CYS A 381 3.97 18.09 2.74
C CYS A 381 3.63 17.14 3.88
N CYS A 382 4.23 17.35 5.06
CA CYS A 382 4.01 16.51 6.23
C CYS A 382 3.97 17.38 7.50
N ASP A 383 3.02 17.12 8.38
CA ASP A 383 2.85 17.78 9.68
C ASP A 383 3.42 16.95 10.85
N ALA A 384 4.08 15.83 10.55
CA ALA A 384 4.70 15.00 11.57
C ALA A 384 5.85 15.75 12.26
N PRO A 385 6.11 15.48 13.55
CA PRO A 385 7.31 15.99 14.19
C PRO A 385 8.57 15.50 13.46
N ASP A 386 9.68 16.21 13.64
CA ASP A 386 10.96 15.81 13.06
C ASP A 386 11.44 14.50 13.70
N GLU A 387 11.19 13.39 12.99
CA GLU A 387 11.69 12.07 13.37
C GLU A 387 13.15 11.96 12.93
N THR A 388 14.03 12.04 13.93
CA THR A 388 15.49 11.95 13.78
C THR A 388 16.00 10.52 13.50
N TRP A 389 15.16 9.51 13.72
CA TRP A 389 15.50 8.12 13.47
C TRP A 389 14.75 7.57 12.26
N THR A 390 15.43 6.76 11.44
CA THR A 390 14.77 6.01 10.36
C THR A 390 15.43 4.65 10.22
N PRO A 391 14.67 3.55 10.35
CA PRO A 391 15.24 2.22 10.21
C PRO A 391 15.84 2.05 8.81
N ALA A 392 17.05 1.49 8.74
CA ALA A 392 17.76 1.36 7.48
C ALA A 392 17.01 0.47 6.47
N LEU A 393 16.42 -0.64 6.94
CA LEU A 393 15.47 -1.49 6.21
C LEU A 393 14.04 -1.26 6.73
N ASN A 394 13.08 -1.08 5.82
CA ASN A 394 11.67 -1.01 6.20
C ASN A 394 11.08 -2.42 6.44
N ALA A 395 9.89 -2.48 7.06
CA ALA A 395 9.22 -3.74 7.39
C ALA A 395 8.97 -4.63 6.15
N ALA A 396 8.66 -4.04 5.00
CA ALA A 396 8.42 -4.77 3.76
C ALA A 396 9.70 -5.44 3.24
N SER A 397 10.82 -4.71 3.19
CA SER A 397 12.13 -5.24 2.82
C SER A 397 12.61 -6.32 3.79
N ARG A 398 12.39 -6.12 5.09
CA ARG A 398 12.66 -7.14 6.12
C ARG A 398 11.86 -8.41 5.84
N MET A 399 10.56 -8.29 5.63
CA MET A 399 9.69 -9.43 5.35
C MET A 399 10.01 -10.11 4.02
N GLN A 400 10.45 -9.36 3.01
CA GLN A 400 10.88 -9.91 1.72
C GLN A 400 12.13 -10.79 1.88
N LEU A 401 13.10 -10.38 2.72
CA LEU A 401 14.29 -11.18 3.04
C LEU A 401 13.94 -12.41 3.87
N LEU A 402 13.11 -12.23 4.91
CA LEU A 402 12.68 -13.33 5.78
C LEU A 402 11.84 -14.38 5.02
N SER A 403 10.93 -13.95 4.16
CA SER A 403 10.07 -14.85 3.37
C SER A 403 10.74 -15.43 2.12
N ALA A 404 12.02 -15.15 1.88
CA ALA A 404 12.73 -15.73 0.75
C ALA A 404 12.92 -17.25 0.94
N PRO A 405 12.89 -18.06 -0.15
CA PRO A 405 13.00 -19.52 -0.02
C PRO A 405 14.23 -20.02 0.78
N PRO A 406 15.45 -19.47 0.62
CA PRO A 406 16.60 -19.88 1.45
C PRO A 406 16.39 -19.60 2.94
N SER A 407 15.79 -18.45 3.28
CA SER A 407 15.48 -18.06 4.66
C SER A 407 14.44 -18.99 5.30
N LEU A 408 13.39 -19.34 4.56
CA LEU A 408 12.37 -20.30 5.02
C LEU A 408 12.94 -21.72 5.19
N ALA A 409 13.82 -22.16 4.29
CA ALA A 409 14.50 -23.45 4.40
C ALA A 409 15.43 -23.50 5.63
N TYR A 410 16.22 -22.45 5.85
CA TYR A 410 17.07 -22.30 7.03
C TYR A 410 16.24 -22.31 8.32
N ALA A 411 15.17 -21.51 8.38
CA ALA A 411 14.25 -21.46 9.52
C ALA A 411 13.53 -22.80 9.77
N ALA A 412 13.23 -23.57 8.73
CA ALA A 412 12.59 -24.88 8.87
C ALA A 412 13.48 -25.91 9.56
N LEU A 413 14.81 -25.87 9.33
CA LEU A 413 15.78 -26.69 10.05
C LEU A 413 15.85 -26.29 11.53
N LEU A 414 15.99 -25.00 11.82
CA LEU A 414 16.01 -24.49 13.20
C LEU A 414 14.75 -24.89 13.97
N ALA A 415 13.58 -24.73 13.35
CA ALA A 415 12.30 -25.10 13.96
C ALA A 415 12.06 -26.63 14.01
N ALA A 416 12.94 -27.45 13.44
CA ALA A 416 12.99 -28.90 13.62
C ALA A 416 14.01 -29.31 14.70
N GLY A 417 14.76 -28.36 15.27
CA GLY A 417 15.86 -28.65 16.20
C GLY A 417 17.12 -29.18 15.51
N GLU A 418 17.19 -29.07 14.18
CA GLU A 418 18.32 -29.51 13.37
C GLU A 418 19.38 -28.40 13.26
N PRO A 419 20.68 -28.74 13.20
CA PRO A 419 21.72 -27.74 12.99
C PRO A 419 21.58 -27.10 11.60
N ALA A 420 21.56 -25.77 11.54
CA ALA A 420 21.47 -25.00 10.31
C ALA A 420 22.76 -24.18 10.08
N ASP A 421 23.41 -24.37 8.93
CA ASP A 421 24.59 -23.60 8.53
C ASP A 421 24.16 -22.29 7.86
N ALA A 422 24.71 -21.15 8.31
CA ALA A 422 24.45 -19.83 7.72
C ALA A 422 24.79 -19.77 6.22
N ARG A 423 25.69 -20.64 5.72
CA ARG A 423 26.00 -20.77 4.29
C ARG A 423 24.78 -21.13 3.43
N MET A 424 23.73 -21.70 4.01
CA MET A 424 22.46 -21.93 3.32
C MET A 424 21.80 -20.64 2.82
N LEU A 425 22.18 -19.49 3.37
CA LEU A 425 21.67 -18.17 3.02
C LEU A 425 22.49 -17.50 1.89
N GLU A 426 23.63 -18.06 1.49
CA GLU A 426 24.45 -17.53 0.37
C GLU A 426 23.68 -17.38 -0.96
N PRO A 427 22.75 -18.29 -1.34
CA PRO A 427 21.95 -18.10 -2.56
C PRO A 427 21.15 -16.79 -2.56
N LEU A 428 20.70 -16.33 -1.38
CA LEU A 428 19.99 -15.06 -1.27
C LEU A 428 20.92 -13.86 -1.50
N TRP A 429 22.17 -13.94 -1.03
CA TRP A 429 23.18 -12.92 -1.33
C TRP A 429 23.44 -12.80 -2.84
N GLN A 430 23.55 -13.92 -3.56
CA GLN A 430 23.73 -13.87 -5.01
C GLN A 430 22.49 -13.32 -5.72
N ASP A 431 21.31 -13.74 -5.30
CA ASP A 431 20.05 -13.27 -5.88
C ASP A 431 19.83 -11.77 -5.63
N LEU A 432 20.23 -11.24 -4.47
CA LEU A 432 20.23 -9.81 -4.19
C LEU A 432 21.01 -8.99 -5.22
N ARG A 433 22.12 -9.53 -5.71
CA ARG A 433 23.01 -8.84 -6.65
C ARG A 433 22.53 -8.93 -8.11
N GLN A 434 21.83 -10.00 -8.45
CA GLN A 434 21.55 -10.35 -9.85
C GLN A 434 20.09 -10.11 -10.24
N ASN A 435 19.18 -10.16 -9.27
CA ASN A 435 17.75 -10.20 -9.56
C ASN A 435 17.09 -8.82 -9.39
N PRO A 436 16.44 -8.28 -10.44
CA PRO A 436 15.77 -6.99 -10.40
C PRO A 436 14.73 -6.83 -9.29
N ARG A 437 14.18 -7.94 -8.77
CA ARG A 437 13.18 -7.92 -7.67
C ARG A 437 13.66 -7.24 -6.40
N TRP A 438 14.98 -7.09 -6.22
CA TRP A 438 15.59 -6.46 -5.05
C TRP A 438 15.94 -4.99 -5.25
N GLN A 439 15.81 -4.46 -6.47
CA GLN A 439 16.18 -3.08 -6.78
C GLN A 439 15.44 -2.06 -5.89
N ALA A 440 14.18 -2.29 -5.55
CA ALA A 440 13.44 -1.41 -4.65
C ALA A 440 14.06 -1.34 -3.24
N MET A 441 14.60 -2.46 -2.73
CA MET A 441 15.30 -2.50 -1.45
C MET A 441 16.70 -1.90 -1.54
N LEU A 442 17.43 -2.21 -2.62
CA LEU A 442 18.77 -1.65 -2.84
C LEU A 442 18.72 -0.12 -3.02
N ASN A 443 17.68 0.40 -3.67
CA ASN A 443 17.46 1.83 -3.86
C ASN A 443 16.77 2.50 -2.67
N LEU A 444 16.44 1.78 -1.59
CA LEU A 444 15.65 2.31 -0.47
C LEU A 444 16.33 3.52 0.19
N GLY A 445 17.64 3.45 0.40
CA GLY A 445 18.41 4.55 0.98
C GLY A 445 18.38 5.81 0.11
N ALA A 446 18.64 5.68 -1.19
CA ALA A 446 18.57 6.78 -2.14
C ALA A 446 17.15 7.36 -2.28
N THR A 447 16.15 6.49 -2.39
CA THR A 447 14.73 6.86 -2.48
C THR A 447 14.29 7.63 -1.23
N ARG A 448 14.67 7.15 -0.04
CA ARG A 448 14.36 7.81 1.23
C ARG A 448 15.01 9.18 1.33
N ARG A 449 16.30 9.29 0.96
CA ARG A 449 17.02 10.56 0.95
C ARG A 449 16.29 11.59 0.09
N LEU A 450 15.98 11.22 -1.15
CA LEU A 450 15.27 12.11 -2.07
C LEU A 450 13.88 12.48 -1.56
N ALA A 451 13.09 11.51 -1.09
CA ALA A 451 11.76 11.79 -0.57
C ALA A 451 11.79 12.81 0.57
N ARG A 452 12.80 12.71 1.45
CA ARG A 452 13.02 13.67 2.55
C ARG A 452 13.55 15.03 2.09
N GLU A 453 14.33 15.08 1.02
CA GLU A 453 14.78 16.35 0.41
C GLU A 453 13.60 17.16 -0.16
N LEU A 454 12.61 16.47 -0.71
CA LEU A 454 11.37 17.06 -1.23
C LEU A 454 10.37 17.45 -0.13
N MET A 455 10.59 16.98 1.09
CA MET A 455 9.60 17.13 2.16
C MET A 455 9.73 18.48 2.89
N VAL A 456 8.58 19.09 3.17
CA VAL A 456 8.44 20.36 3.89
C VAL A 456 7.34 20.26 4.93
N HIS A 457 7.45 21.06 5.99
CA HIS A 457 6.38 21.25 6.94
C HIS A 457 5.47 22.40 6.46
N PRO A 458 4.13 22.31 6.59
CA PRO A 458 3.23 23.40 6.21
C PRO A 458 3.61 24.75 6.83
N ASP A 459 3.95 24.76 8.13
CA ASP A 459 4.39 25.98 8.83
C ASP A 459 5.71 26.56 8.30
N ASP A 460 6.65 25.73 7.84
CA ASP A 460 7.91 26.21 7.25
C ASP A 460 7.66 26.88 5.89
N LEU A 461 6.75 26.31 5.10
CA LEU A 461 6.31 26.92 3.86
C LEU A 461 5.63 28.27 4.13
N LEU A 462 4.75 28.35 5.14
CA LEU A 462 4.11 29.59 5.55
C LEU A 462 5.09 30.64 6.07
N ALA A 463 6.07 30.25 6.89
CA ALA A 463 7.08 31.15 7.42
C ALA A 463 7.93 31.78 6.31
N SER A 464 8.28 30.99 5.29
CA SER A 464 9.12 31.42 4.16
C SER A 464 8.45 32.42 3.21
N ILE A 465 7.12 32.53 3.27
CA ILE A 465 6.35 33.53 2.51
C ILE A 465 6.43 34.91 3.18
N ASN A 466 6.66 34.95 4.50
CA ASN A 466 6.68 36.18 5.30
C ASN A 466 8.09 36.68 5.64
N ALA A 467 9.13 35.94 5.22
CA ALA A 467 10.54 36.28 5.38
C ALA A 467 11.03 37.12 4.20
#